data_AF-A0A8S9L5Z8-F1
#
_entry.id   AF-A0A8S9L5Z8-F1
#
_cell.length_a   1.000
_cell.length_b   1.000
_cell.length_c   1.000
_cell.angle_alpha   90.00
_cell.angle_beta   90.00
_cell.angle_gamma   90.00
#
_symmetry.space_group_name_H-M   'P 1'
#
loop_
_entity.id
_entity.type
_entity.pdbx_description
1 polymer ?
#
loop_
_entity_poly.entity_id
_entity_poly.type
_entity_poly.pdbx_seq_one_letter_code
_entity_poly.pdbx_strand_id
1 'polypeptide(L)'
;MKATDWNLEKAVESIVPNVTYAKNSDKKFAFESYIVRRMFHGMKLNPYDVTELMTLDDPLDALAAFPDSAFARFCGQKYLLVVHPSMEASFFGNLDMRGLVLLGKHPRTVFYRIFAKMAKWVWVLGSFAASLDLKAKIFVVRRGTRFSGAYMESVVGREEEGQEDLRVEFITMPGFKVGDSVFKSHVYLSQGEG
;
A
#
# COMPACT_ATOMS: atom_id res chain seq x y z
N MET A 1 9.12 -15.43 -8.58
CA MET A 1 9.78 -14.87 -7.37
C MET A 1 10.81 -15.79 -6.72
N LYS A 2 10.68 -17.13 -6.74
CA LYS A 2 11.75 -18.05 -6.27
C LYS A 2 12.90 -18.30 -7.26
N ALA A 3 12.83 -17.74 -8.47
CA ALA A 3 13.75 -18.03 -9.59
C ALA A 3 14.65 -16.83 -9.95
N THR A 4 14.76 -15.85 -9.06
CA THR A 4 15.56 -14.63 -9.23
C THR A 4 16.51 -14.56 -8.03
N ASP A 5 17.70 -13.96 -8.16
CA ASP A 5 18.66 -13.70 -7.06
C ASP A 5 18.13 -12.75 -5.95
N TRP A 6 16.80 -12.65 -5.84
CA TRP A 6 16.09 -11.86 -4.87
C TRP A 6 16.09 -12.56 -3.51
N ASN A 7 16.93 -12.06 -2.61
CA ASN A 7 16.96 -12.51 -1.22
C ASN A 7 15.75 -11.92 -0.47
N LEU A 8 14.72 -12.75 -0.27
CA LEU A 8 13.46 -12.35 0.36
C LEU A 8 13.67 -11.90 1.81
N GLU A 9 14.52 -12.60 2.56
CA GLU A 9 14.86 -12.29 3.94
C GLU A 9 15.48 -10.89 4.06
N LYS A 10 16.47 -10.59 3.21
CA LYS A 10 17.12 -9.28 3.16
C LYS A 10 16.15 -8.18 2.74
N ALA A 11 15.24 -8.47 1.80
CA ALA A 11 14.20 -7.53 1.39
C ALA A 11 13.24 -7.22 2.55
N VAL A 12 12.76 -8.24 3.26
CA VAL A 12 11.90 -8.07 4.45
C VAL A 12 12.61 -7.24 5.52
N GLU A 13 13.87 -7.57 5.83
CA GLU A 13 14.66 -6.86 6.83
C GLU A 13 14.86 -5.38 6.46
N SER A 14 15.07 -5.08 5.17
CA SER A 14 15.18 -3.70 4.68
C SER A 14 13.87 -2.90 4.75
N ILE A 15 12.71 -3.58 4.76
CA ILE A 15 11.41 -2.93 4.81
C ILE A 15 11.03 -2.60 6.26
N VAL A 16 11.11 -3.61 7.14
CA VAL A 16 10.78 -3.50 8.56
C VAL A 16 11.84 -4.25 9.37
N PRO A 17 12.86 -3.56 9.89
CA PRO A 17 13.98 -4.21 10.54
C PRO A 17 13.59 -4.73 11.93
N ASN A 18 14.28 -5.78 12.39
CA ASN A 18 14.14 -6.34 13.74
C ASN A 18 12.70 -6.78 14.08
N VAL A 19 12.02 -7.49 13.18
CA VAL A 19 10.69 -8.04 13.46
C VAL A 19 10.74 -9.56 13.59
N THR A 20 10.28 -10.06 14.73
CA THR A 20 10.10 -11.50 14.96
C THR A 20 8.71 -11.93 14.47
N TYR A 21 8.67 -12.54 13.28
CA TYR A 21 7.42 -13.02 12.69
C TYR A 21 6.94 -14.30 13.37
N ALA A 22 5.64 -14.35 13.69
CA ALA A 22 5.00 -15.52 14.27
C ALA A 22 5.03 -16.73 13.32
N LYS A 23 4.87 -16.49 12.00
CA LYS A 23 4.99 -17.50 10.96
C LYS A 23 5.86 -16.99 9.83
N ASN A 24 6.62 -17.88 9.17
CA ASN A 24 7.40 -17.50 7.99
C ASN A 24 6.52 -16.91 6.85
N SER A 25 5.26 -17.35 6.76
CA SER A 25 4.27 -16.79 5.82
C SER A 25 3.90 -15.33 6.09
N ASP A 26 4.09 -14.84 7.31
CA ASP A 26 3.71 -13.49 7.73
C ASP A 26 4.64 -12.42 7.16
N LYS A 27 5.83 -12.81 6.68
CA LYS A 27 6.76 -11.93 5.96
C LYS A 27 6.09 -11.22 4.78
N LYS A 28 5.02 -11.77 4.20
CA LYS A 28 4.21 -11.09 3.17
C LYS A 28 3.65 -9.74 3.64
N PHE A 29 3.31 -9.61 4.92
CA PHE A 29 2.74 -8.40 5.49
C PHE A 29 3.75 -7.25 5.54
N ALA A 30 5.06 -7.55 5.54
CA ALA A 30 6.10 -6.54 5.35
C ALA A 30 5.96 -5.87 3.97
N PHE A 31 5.80 -6.67 2.91
CA PHE A 31 5.61 -6.15 1.56
C PHE A 31 4.29 -5.39 1.42
N GLU A 32 3.21 -5.87 2.03
CA GLU A 32 1.93 -5.14 2.08
C GLU A 32 2.09 -3.78 2.76
N SER A 33 2.74 -3.74 3.93
CA SER A 33 3.09 -2.50 4.65
C SER A 33 3.91 -1.54 3.79
N TYR A 34 4.93 -2.05 3.09
CA TYR A 34 5.76 -1.26 2.19
C TYR A 34 4.95 -0.63 1.06
N ILE A 35 4.12 -1.43 0.37
CA ILE A 35 3.27 -0.98 -0.73
C ILE A 35 2.29 0.08 -0.22
N VAL A 36 1.60 -0.18 0.88
CA VAL A 36 0.61 0.75 1.46
C VAL A 36 1.27 2.06 1.86
N ARG A 37 2.41 2.02 2.55
CA ARG A 37 3.15 3.25 2.91
C ARG A 37 3.48 4.08 1.66
N ARG A 38 3.98 3.46 0.58
CA ARG A 38 4.33 4.17 -0.66
C ARG A 38 3.11 4.68 -1.42
N MET A 39 2.02 3.91 -1.45
CA MET A 39 0.77 4.28 -2.10
C MET A 39 0.09 5.48 -1.42
N PHE A 40 0.07 5.54 -0.09
CA PHE A 40 -0.53 6.65 0.64
C PHE A 40 0.44 7.82 0.91
N HIS A 41 1.76 7.63 0.75
CA HIS A 41 2.76 8.67 0.97
C HIS A 41 2.52 9.93 0.11
N GLY A 42 2.37 11.09 0.75
CA GLY A 42 2.19 12.37 0.06
C GLY A 42 0.88 12.49 -0.73
N MET A 43 -0.07 11.56 -0.54
CA MET A 43 -1.36 11.62 -1.21
C MET A 43 -2.17 12.81 -0.66
N LYS A 44 -2.53 13.75 -1.53
CA LYS A 44 -3.45 14.84 -1.21
C LYS A 44 -4.87 14.37 -1.50
N LEU A 45 -5.76 14.57 -0.54
CA LEU A 45 -7.19 14.28 -0.70
C LEU A 45 -7.83 15.46 -1.43
N ASN A 46 -8.05 15.30 -2.73
CA ASN A 46 -8.78 16.25 -3.56
C ASN A 46 -9.97 15.51 -4.21
N PRO A 47 -11.15 16.13 -4.29
CA PRO A 47 -12.29 15.53 -4.96
C PRO A 47 -12.05 15.55 -6.46
N TYR A 48 -11.78 14.38 -7.05
CA TYR A 48 -11.75 14.19 -8.50
C TYR A 48 -13.00 13.46 -8.96
N ASP A 49 -13.46 13.74 -10.17
CA ASP A 49 -14.45 12.89 -10.81
C ASP A 49 -13.80 11.54 -11.17
N VAL A 50 -14.37 10.46 -10.65
CA VAL A 50 -13.91 9.09 -10.84
C VAL A 50 -14.93 8.24 -11.58
N THR A 51 -16.02 8.83 -12.08
CA THR A 51 -17.14 8.13 -12.73
C THR A 51 -16.64 7.27 -13.89
N GLU A 52 -15.90 7.89 -14.82
CA GLU A 52 -15.35 7.21 -15.99
C GLU A 52 -14.31 6.16 -15.62
N LEU A 53 -13.45 6.46 -14.63
CA LEU A 53 -12.47 5.49 -14.13
C LEU A 53 -13.16 4.26 -13.52
N MET A 54 -14.29 4.44 -12.85
CA MET A 54 -15.09 3.36 -12.27
C MET A 54 -15.78 2.51 -13.32
N THR A 55 -16.21 3.09 -14.45
CA THR A 55 -16.83 2.35 -15.56
C THR A 55 -15.87 1.50 -16.38
N LEU A 56 -14.57 1.82 -16.35
CA LEU A 56 -13.54 1.09 -17.10
C LEU A 56 -12.99 -0.08 -16.28
N ASP A 57 -13.21 -1.31 -16.74
CA ASP A 57 -12.73 -2.52 -16.05
C ASP A 57 -11.20 -2.61 -16.00
N ASP A 58 -10.54 -2.28 -17.11
CA ASP A 58 -9.08 -2.25 -17.19
C ASP A 58 -8.55 -0.82 -16.95
N PRO A 59 -7.76 -0.60 -15.88
CA PRO A 59 -7.16 0.72 -15.65
C PRO A 59 -6.20 1.12 -16.79
N LEU A 60 -5.67 0.19 -17.58
CA LEU A 60 -4.83 0.56 -18.73
C LEU A 60 -5.62 1.21 -19.86
N ASP A 61 -6.91 0.91 -19.99
CA ASP A 61 -7.78 1.58 -20.97
C ASP A 61 -8.01 3.03 -20.54
N ALA A 62 -8.22 3.28 -19.25
CA ALA A 62 -8.31 4.63 -18.70
C ALA A 62 -7.02 5.44 -18.92
N LEU A 63 -5.86 4.81 -18.72
CA LEU A 63 -4.55 5.44 -18.96
C LEU A 63 -4.28 5.69 -20.44
N ALA A 64 -4.84 4.87 -21.34
CA ALA A 64 -4.74 5.06 -22.78
C ALA A 64 -5.69 6.15 -23.30
N ALA A 65 -6.91 6.21 -22.77
CA ALA A 65 -7.90 7.23 -23.11
C ALA A 65 -7.52 8.62 -22.57
N PHE A 66 -6.95 8.68 -21.37
CA PHE A 66 -6.63 9.93 -20.66
C PHE A 66 -5.17 9.99 -20.17
N PRO A 67 -4.18 10.05 -21.09
CA PRO A 67 -2.76 9.96 -20.74
C PRO A 67 -2.25 11.13 -19.88
N ASP A 68 -2.86 12.32 -19.98
CA ASP A 68 -2.45 13.51 -19.23
C ASP A 68 -3.28 13.76 -17.96
N SER A 69 -4.18 12.82 -17.62
CA SER A 69 -5.06 12.93 -16.46
C SER A 69 -4.29 12.99 -15.14
N ALA A 70 -4.93 13.53 -14.10
CA ALA A 70 -4.38 13.50 -12.74
C ALA A 70 -4.13 12.05 -12.25
N PHE A 71 -4.99 11.12 -12.67
CA PHE A 71 -4.83 9.69 -12.39
C PHE A 71 -3.60 9.10 -13.10
N ALA A 72 -3.35 9.44 -14.37
CA ALA A 72 -2.16 8.99 -15.09
C ALA A 72 -0.87 9.48 -14.42
N ARG A 73 -0.81 10.77 -14.08
CA ARG A 73 0.32 11.34 -13.32
C ARG A 73 0.51 10.67 -11.96
N PHE A 74 -0.59 10.40 -11.25
CA PHE A 74 -0.55 9.64 -9.99
C PHE A 74 0.03 8.24 -10.19
N CYS A 75 -0.44 7.49 -11.19
CA CYS A 75 0.07 6.15 -11.51
C CYS A 75 1.59 6.17 -11.81
N GLY A 76 2.07 7.13 -12.59
CA GLY A 76 3.49 7.27 -12.89
C GLY A 76 4.33 7.54 -11.64
N GLN A 77 3.93 8.54 -10.85
CA GLN A 77 4.61 8.89 -9.60
C GLN A 77 4.61 7.73 -8.60
N LYS A 78 3.46 7.07 -8.41
CA LYS A 78 3.34 5.94 -7.48
C LYS A 78 4.11 4.72 -7.93
N TYR A 79 4.19 4.45 -9.24
CA TYR A 79 5.00 3.34 -9.73
C TYR A 79 6.47 3.51 -9.36
N LEU A 80 7.02 4.71 -9.60
CA LEU A 80 8.41 5.03 -9.29
C LEU A 80 8.71 4.97 -7.78
N LEU A 81 7.71 5.25 -6.93
CA LEU A 81 7.82 5.16 -5.47
C LEU A 81 7.68 3.72 -4.94
N VAL A 82 6.75 2.93 -5.50
CA VAL A 82 6.45 1.58 -5.03
C VAL A 82 7.49 0.58 -5.56
N VAL A 83 7.78 0.60 -6.85
CA VAL A 83 8.64 -0.42 -7.48
C VAL A 83 10.07 0.08 -7.48
N HIS A 84 10.88 -0.37 -6.52
CA HIS A 84 12.30 0.04 -6.43
C HIS A 84 13.09 -0.40 -7.69
N PRO A 85 14.09 0.37 -8.18
CA PRO A 85 14.90 -0.04 -9.34
C PRO A 85 15.51 -1.43 -9.20
N SER A 86 16.04 -1.77 -8.02
CA SER A 86 16.56 -3.13 -7.76
C SER A 86 15.48 -4.20 -7.89
N MET A 87 14.25 -3.91 -7.45
CA MET A 87 13.11 -4.83 -7.58
C MET A 87 12.75 -5.06 -9.05
N GLU A 88 12.74 -4.00 -9.84
CA GLU A 88 12.45 -4.06 -11.28
C GLU A 88 13.54 -4.84 -12.03
N ALA A 89 14.81 -4.52 -11.79
CA ALA A 89 15.94 -5.23 -12.39
C ALA A 89 15.92 -6.72 -12.03
N SER A 90 15.58 -7.08 -10.79
CA SER A 90 15.46 -8.49 -10.41
C SER A 90 14.23 -9.18 -10.98
N PHE A 91 13.11 -8.50 -11.18
CA PHE A 91 11.89 -9.10 -11.72
C PHE A 91 11.91 -9.25 -13.24
N PHE A 92 12.53 -8.30 -13.96
CA PHE A 92 12.45 -8.21 -15.42
C PHE A 92 13.82 -8.27 -16.12
N GLY A 93 14.93 -8.19 -15.37
CA GLY A 93 16.29 -8.16 -15.94
C GLY A 93 16.69 -6.82 -16.57
N ASN A 94 15.82 -5.80 -16.52
CA ASN A 94 16.06 -4.47 -17.07
C ASN A 94 15.23 -3.40 -16.32
N LEU A 95 15.36 -2.14 -16.72
CA LEU A 95 14.64 -0.98 -16.16
C LEU A 95 13.75 -0.30 -17.22
N ASP A 96 13.35 -1.02 -18.26
CA ASP A 96 12.67 -0.44 -19.41
C ASP A 96 11.28 0.07 -19.03
N MET A 97 10.59 -0.60 -18.10
CA MET A 97 9.27 -0.16 -17.62
C MET A 97 9.39 1.19 -16.91
N ARG A 98 10.38 1.36 -16.02
CA ARG A 98 10.69 2.63 -15.38
C ARG A 98 11.11 3.69 -16.38
N GLY A 99 11.88 3.35 -17.41
CA GLY A 99 12.21 4.27 -18.50
C GLY A 99 10.95 4.82 -19.18
N LEU A 100 10.00 3.95 -19.51
CA LEU A 100 8.70 4.36 -20.06
C LEU A 100 7.92 5.27 -19.10
N VAL A 101 7.86 4.90 -17.82
CA VAL A 101 7.14 5.69 -16.79
C VAL A 101 7.77 7.07 -16.59
N LEU A 102 9.10 7.18 -16.63
CA LEU A 102 9.80 8.46 -16.56
C LEU A 102 9.49 9.37 -17.76
N LEU A 103 9.20 8.78 -18.93
CA LEU A 103 8.71 9.50 -20.11
C LEU A 103 7.20 9.81 -20.06
N GLY A 104 6.53 9.58 -18.92
CA GLY A 104 5.09 9.77 -18.76
C GLY A 104 4.24 8.71 -19.45
N LYS A 105 4.84 7.60 -19.92
CA LYS A 105 4.13 6.50 -20.58
C LYS A 105 3.79 5.39 -19.60
N HIS A 106 2.70 4.68 -19.89
CA HIS A 106 2.23 3.57 -19.07
C HIS A 106 2.48 2.22 -19.78
N PRO A 107 3.35 1.36 -19.25
CA PRO A 107 3.66 0.05 -19.85
C PRO A 107 2.42 -0.85 -19.96
N ARG A 108 2.22 -1.49 -21.11
CA ARG A 108 1.17 -2.50 -21.31
C ARG A 108 1.64 -3.90 -20.92
N THR A 109 2.04 -4.06 -19.67
CA THR A 109 2.53 -5.35 -19.13
C THR A 109 1.55 -5.88 -18.09
N VAL A 110 1.56 -7.20 -17.85
CA VAL A 110 0.72 -7.83 -16.81
C VAL A 110 1.02 -7.25 -15.44
N PHE A 111 2.31 -7.04 -15.13
CA PHE A 111 2.73 -6.45 -13.86
C PHE A 111 2.21 -5.02 -13.69
N TYR A 112 2.39 -4.16 -14.71
CA TYR A 112 1.93 -2.78 -14.64
C TYR A 112 0.40 -2.70 -14.54
N ARG A 113 -0.32 -3.60 -15.21
CA ARG A 113 -1.79 -3.74 -15.09
C ARG A 113 -2.23 -4.04 -13.66
N ILE A 114 -1.57 -4.98 -12.98
CA ILE A 114 -1.86 -5.32 -11.58
C ILE A 114 -1.59 -4.10 -10.67
N PHE A 115 -0.45 -3.44 -10.88
CA PHE A 115 -0.13 -2.20 -10.16
C PHE A 115 -1.20 -1.12 -10.40
N ALA A 116 -1.60 -0.89 -11.66
CA ALA A 116 -2.57 0.12 -12.03
C ALA A 116 -3.96 -0.18 -11.44
N LYS A 117 -4.34 -1.46 -11.28
CA LYS A 117 -5.59 -1.85 -10.60
C LYS A 117 -5.59 -1.42 -9.14
N MET A 118 -4.51 -1.68 -8.43
CA MET A 118 -4.34 -1.18 -7.05
C MET A 118 -4.33 0.35 -7.01
N ALA A 119 -3.60 1.00 -7.92
CA ALA A 119 -3.52 2.45 -7.97
C ALA A 119 -4.89 3.11 -8.24
N LYS A 120 -5.70 2.52 -9.12
CA LYS A 120 -7.10 2.93 -9.36
C LYS A 120 -7.89 2.94 -8.05
N TRP A 121 -7.85 1.86 -7.27
CA TRP A 121 -8.62 1.79 -6.02
C TRP A 121 -8.15 2.77 -4.96
N VAL A 122 -6.84 2.98 -4.83
CA VAL A 122 -6.31 4.00 -3.91
C VAL A 122 -6.72 5.42 -4.35
N TRP A 123 -6.69 5.70 -5.66
CA TRP A 123 -7.12 6.98 -6.22
C TRP A 123 -8.61 7.24 -6.00
N VAL A 124 -9.45 6.24 -6.27
CA VAL A 124 -10.91 6.28 -6.04
C VAL A 124 -11.19 6.51 -4.56
N LEU A 125 -10.54 5.77 -3.67
CA LEU A 125 -10.70 5.93 -2.22
C LEU A 125 -10.33 7.34 -1.77
N GLY A 126 -9.21 7.88 -2.27
CA GLY A 126 -8.77 9.24 -1.95
C GLY A 126 -9.75 10.31 -2.45
N SER A 127 -10.28 10.12 -3.66
CA SER A 127 -11.26 11.05 -4.27
C SER A 127 -12.59 11.01 -3.54
N PHE A 128 -13.05 9.81 -3.18
CA PHE A 128 -14.27 9.60 -2.39
C PHE A 128 -14.14 10.19 -0.98
N ALA A 129 -13.03 9.93 -0.29
CA ALA A 129 -12.80 10.50 1.04
C ALA A 129 -12.77 12.05 1.02
N ALA A 130 -12.35 12.65 -0.10
CA ALA A 130 -12.33 14.10 -0.28
C ALA A 130 -13.69 14.70 -0.68
N SER A 131 -14.58 13.90 -1.30
CA SER A 131 -15.93 14.36 -1.70
C SER A 131 -16.96 14.24 -0.59
N LEU A 132 -16.72 13.37 0.39
CA LEU A 132 -17.45 13.41 1.65
C LEU A 132 -17.13 14.76 2.32
N ASP A 133 -18.11 15.63 2.50
CA ASP A 133 -18.02 16.88 3.30
C ASP A 133 -17.79 16.62 4.80
N LEU A 134 -17.29 15.43 5.12
CA LEU A 134 -16.92 14.97 6.44
C LEU A 134 -15.42 15.21 6.58
N LYS A 135 -14.98 15.59 7.78
CA LYS A 135 -13.56 15.77 8.12
C LYS A 135 -12.84 14.41 8.17
N ALA A 136 -12.79 13.69 7.05
CA ALA A 136 -12.15 12.40 6.91
C ALA A 136 -10.65 12.56 7.23
N LYS A 137 -10.17 11.79 8.19
CA LYS A 137 -8.76 11.79 8.61
C LYS A 137 -8.20 10.40 8.50
N ILE A 138 -7.10 10.28 7.78
CA ILE A 138 -6.27 9.08 7.75
C ILE A 138 -5.37 9.14 8.98
N PHE A 139 -5.31 8.05 9.75
CA PHE A 139 -4.36 7.91 10.85
C PHE A 139 -3.49 6.67 10.67
N VAL A 140 -2.25 6.77 11.14
CA VAL A 140 -1.25 5.70 11.07
C VAL A 140 -0.78 5.41 12.49
N VAL A 141 -0.75 4.13 12.84
CA VAL A 141 -0.26 3.67 14.14
C VAL A 141 1.26 3.54 14.09
N ARG A 142 1.93 4.02 15.15
CA ARG A 142 3.40 3.96 15.26
C ARG A 142 3.86 2.59 15.76
N ARG A 143 5.05 2.17 15.33
CA ARG A 143 5.73 0.99 15.90
C ARG A 143 5.92 1.16 17.42
N GLY A 144 5.76 0.07 18.17
CA GLY A 144 5.86 0.03 19.63
C GLY A 144 4.60 0.47 20.38
N THR A 145 3.58 0.98 19.68
CA THR A 145 2.29 1.37 20.28
C THR A 145 1.59 0.13 20.82
N ARG A 146 1.03 0.23 22.04
CA ARG A 146 0.21 -0.85 22.62
C ARG A 146 -1.03 -1.09 21.76
N PHE A 147 -1.36 -2.35 21.57
CA PHE A 147 -2.55 -2.74 20.82
C PHE A 147 -3.82 -2.20 21.49
N SER A 148 -4.76 -1.73 20.68
CA SER A 148 -6.08 -1.31 21.14
C SER A 148 -7.14 -1.71 20.12
N GLY A 149 -7.99 -2.67 20.50
CA GLY A 149 -9.08 -3.16 19.64
C GLY A 149 -10.12 -2.09 19.27
N ALA A 150 -10.10 -0.92 19.92
CA ALA A 150 -11.00 0.19 19.62
C ALA A 150 -10.72 0.83 18.24
N TYR A 151 -9.46 0.87 17.81
CA TYR A 151 -9.05 1.49 16.54
C TYR A 151 -8.01 0.69 15.75
N MET A 152 -7.67 -0.52 16.21
CA MET A 152 -6.74 -1.43 15.56
C MET A 152 -7.34 -2.82 15.38
N GLU A 153 -6.90 -3.52 14.33
CA GLU A 153 -7.25 -4.90 14.04
C GLU A 153 -5.98 -5.69 13.67
N SER A 154 -5.82 -6.89 14.25
CA SER A 154 -4.64 -7.71 13.99
C SER A 154 -4.78 -8.47 12.67
N VAL A 155 -3.78 -8.41 11.79
CA VAL A 155 -3.76 -9.23 10.55
C VAL A 155 -3.43 -10.70 10.80
N VAL A 156 -2.77 -10.98 11.92
CA VAL A 156 -2.55 -12.32 12.41
C VAL A 156 -3.63 -12.54 13.47
N GLY A 157 -4.75 -13.13 13.06
CA GLY A 157 -5.85 -13.46 13.96
C GLY A 157 -5.29 -14.22 15.17
N ARG A 158 -5.21 -13.54 16.31
CA ARG A 158 -4.81 -14.12 17.58
C ARG A 158 -6.03 -14.06 18.48
N GLU A 159 -6.34 -15.21 19.06
CA GLU A 159 -7.39 -15.37 20.07
C GLU A 159 -7.06 -14.48 21.28
N GLU A 160 -8.11 -14.00 21.96
CA GLU A 160 -8.08 -12.91 22.94
C GLU A 160 -7.25 -13.19 24.21
N GLU A 161 -6.67 -14.37 24.33
CA GLU A 161 -5.84 -14.78 25.47
C GLU A 161 -4.42 -14.17 25.35
N GLY A 162 -4.11 -13.19 26.21
CA GLY A 162 -2.76 -12.61 26.35
C GLY A 162 -2.52 -11.26 25.67
N GLN A 163 -3.57 -10.45 25.43
CA GLN A 163 -3.46 -9.13 24.80
C GLN A 163 -2.70 -8.06 25.61
N GLU A 164 -2.37 -8.31 26.89
CA GLU A 164 -1.96 -7.26 27.82
C GLU A 164 -0.60 -6.57 27.50
N ASP A 165 0.24 -7.14 26.64
CA ASP A 165 1.49 -6.49 26.21
C ASP A 165 1.81 -6.65 24.70
N LEU A 166 0.78 -6.77 23.86
CA LEU A 166 0.97 -6.77 22.41
C LEU A 166 1.30 -5.37 21.91
N ARG A 167 2.35 -5.30 21.08
CA ARG A 167 2.81 -4.05 20.47
C ARG A 167 2.80 -4.13 18.97
N VAL A 168 2.52 -3.00 18.36
CA VAL A 168 2.49 -2.84 16.90
C VAL A 168 3.90 -2.85 16.36
N GLU A 169 4.20 -3.76 15.44
CA GLU A 169 5.46 -3.74 14.69
C GLU A 169 5.35 -2.82 13.48
N PHE A 170 4.27 -2.96 12.72
CA PHE A 170 3.98 -2.14 11.56
C PHE A 170 2.50 -2.21 11.18
N ILE A 171 2.04 -1.21 10.42
CA ILE A 171 0.71 -1.20 9.81
C ILE A 171 0.73 -1.92 8.47
N THR A 172 -0.32 -2.68 8.15
CA THR A 172 -0.59 -3.18 6.79
C THR A 172 -1.66 -2.34 6.10
N MET A 173 -2.52 -1.65 6.85
CA MET A 173 -3.50 -0.69 6.34
C MET A 173 -3.64 0.49 7.32
N PRO A 174 -3.64 1.76 6.85
CA PRO A 174 -3.97 2.88 7.72
C PRO A 174 -5.41 2.76 8.24
N GLY A 175 -5.68 3.40 9.36
CA GLY A 175 -7.03 3.59 9.84
C GLY A 175 -7.65 4.87 9.28
N PHE A 176 -8.98 4.92 9.25
CA PHE A 176 -9.73 6.08 8.76
C PHE A 176 -10.75 6.50 9.80
N LYS A 177 -10.83 7.80 10.07
CA LYS A 177 -11.92 8.39 10.85
C LYS A 177 -12.78 9.23 9.92
N VAL A 178 -14.06 8.88 9.81
CA VAL A 178 -15.04 9.56 8.95
C VAL A 178 -16.22 9.95 9.83
N GLY A 179 -16.31 11.24 10.19
CA GLY A 179 -17.25 11.69 11.23
C GLY A 179 -16.94 11.01 12.57
N ASP A 180 -17.93 10.32 13.13
CA ASP A 180 -17.82 9.55 14.38
C ASP A 180 -17.44 8.08 14.15
N SER A 181 -17.48 7.62 12.89
CA SER A 181 -17.10 6.25 12.52
C SER A 181 -15.59 6.09 12.44
N VAL A 182 -15.07 5.01 13.03
CA VAL A 182 -13.66 4.63 12.98
C VAL A 182 -13.51 3.31 12.23
N PHE A 183 -12.81 3.36 11.10
CA PHE A 183 -12.31 2.19 10.39
C PHE A 183 -10.93 1.87 10.95
N LYS A 184 -10.79 0.67 11.51
CA LYS A 184 -9.61 0.24 12.26
C LYS A 184 -8.39 0.15 11.35
N SER A 185 -7.23 0.50 11.89
CA SER A 185 -5.95 0.27 11.22
C SER A 185 -5.58 -1.20 11.36
N HIS A 186 -5.23 -1.84 10.24
CA HIS A 186 -4.73 -3.21 10.28
C HIS A 186 -3.24 -3.19 10.67
N VAL A 187 -2.89 -3.96 11.69
CA VAL A 187 -1.56 -3.96 12.31
C VAL A 187 -1.02 -5.37 12.44
N TYR A 188 0.30 -5.50 12.27
CA TYR A 188 1.04 -6.69 12.68
C TYR A 188 1.54 -6.50 14.11
N LEU A 189 1.35 -7.52 14.94
CA LEU A 189 1.62 -7.49 16.37
C LEU A 189 2.72 -8.48 16.75
N SER A 190 3.53 -8.10 17.73
CA SER A 190 4.48 -8.95 18.44
C SER A 190 4.25 -8.81 19.95
N GLN A 191 4.79 -9.74 20.74
CA GLN A 191 4.93 -9.51 22.18
C GLN A 191 6.01 -8.45 22.37
N GLY A 192 5.75 -7.48 23.27
CA GLY A 192 6.78 -6.52 23.65
C GLY A 192 7.99 -7.25 24.25
N GLU A 193 9.19 -6.93 23.78
CA GLU A 193 10.39 -7.15 24.60
C GLU A 193 10.29 -6.19 25.79
N GLY A 194 10.22 -6.76 27.00
CA GLY A 194 10.23 -6.01 28.26
C GLY A 194 11.56 -5.32 28.52
#